data_AF-A0AA45WUL8-F1
#
_entry.id   AF-A0AA45WUL8-F1
#
_cell.length_a   1.000
_cell.length_b   1.000
_cell.length_c   1.000
_cell.angle_alpha   90.00
_cell.angle_beta   90.00
_cell.angle_gamma   90.00
#
_symmetry.space_group_name_H-M   'P 1'
#
loop_
_entity.id
_entity.type
_entity.pdbx_description
1 polymer ?
#
loop_
_entity_poly.entity_id
_entity_poly.type
_entity_poly.pdbx_seq_one_letter_code
_entity_poly.pdbx_strand_id
1 'polypeptide(L)'
;MKSDCFPRAGLTLIEVMISLALISLLLLVTYTGSLFVFSHHRQQSHHFKEEQNLRQAMDAIEKRFRELNQQEITYHSAQKSFNSRIPRTDFPGMTTVWIDFSGVNRNRLNTWLYFDRTSGTLRVNKNNEHNVLYTGIEDILIKEVISGKLIEITLIGRRIDREQTLTLKLSYRCDDS
;
A
#
# COMPACT_ATOMS: atom_id res chain seq x y z
N MET A 1 10.11 -61.02 -48.44
CA MET A 1 10.24 -59.75 -47.69
C MET A 1 11.41 -58.98 -48.29
N LYS A 2 11.14 -57.88 -49.00
CA LYS A 2 12.18 -56.97 -49.51
C LYS A 2 12.48 -55.98 -48.39
N SER A 3 13.71 -56.01 -47.89
CA SER A 3 14.21 -54.99 -46.98
C SER A 3 14.66 -53.79 -47.81
N ASP A 4 13.88 -52.72 -47.80
CA ASP A 4 14.25 -51.47 -48.46
C ASP A 4 15.46 -50.86 -47.74
N CYS A 5 16.60 -50.92 -48.41
CA CYS A 5 17.86 -50.34 -47.96
C CYS A 5 17.81 -48.83 -48.21
N PHE A 6 17.42 -48.04 -47.21
CA PHE A 6 17.53 -46.58 -47.29
C PHE A 6 19.01 -46.19 -47.37
N PRO A 7 19.44 -45.41 -48.39
CA PRO A 7 20.82 -44.94 -48.46
C PRO A 7 21.10 -44.04 -47.24
N ARG A 8 22.14 -44.39 -46.48
CA ARG A 8 22.65 -43.57 -45.38
C ARG A 8 23.32 -42.32 -45.95
N ALA A 9 22.54 -41.27 -46.22
CA ALA A 9 23.09 -39.95 -46.52
C ALA A 9 23.76 -39.40 -45.26
N GLY A 10 25.06 -39.15 -45.32
CA GLY A 10 25.79 -38.46 -44.26
C GLY A 10 25.38 -36.99 -44.20
N LEU A 11 25.38 -36.41 -42.99
CA LEU A 11 25.14 -34.98 -42.80
C LEU A 11 26.21 -34.18 -43.55
N THR A 12 25.79 -33.22 -44.35
CA THR A 12 26.71 -32.29 -44.99
C THR A 12 27.17 -31.23 -43.99
N LEU A 13 28.41 -30.75 -44.13
CA LEU A 13 28.94 -29.68 -43.27
C LEU A 13 28.05 -28.43 -43.29
N ILE A 14 27.44 -28.14 -44.45
CA ILE A 14 26.53 -27.00 -44.64
C ILE A 14 25.27 -27.16 -43.78
N GLU A 15 24.66 -28.35 -43.74
CA GLU A 15 23.49 -28.61 -42.89
C GLU A 15 23.81 -28.43 -41.41
N VAL A 16 25.01 -28.84 -40.97
CA VAL A 16 25.46 -28.66 -39.58
C VAL A 16 25.63 -27.17 -39.26
N MET A 17 26.24 -26.40 -40.15
CA MET A 17 26.42 -24.95 -39.96
C MET A 17 25.08 -24.20 -39.92
N ILE A 18 24.15 -24.54 -40.82
CA ILE A 18 22.80 -23.96 -40.83
C ILE A 18 22.06 -24.31 -39.54
N SER A 19 22.12 -25.57 -39.11
CA SER A 19 21.48 -26.01 -37.87
C SER A 19 22.03 -25.28 -36.65
N LEU A 20 23.35 -25.11 -36.56
CA LEU A 20 23.99 -24.37 -35.47
C LEU A 20 23.58 -22.89 -35.46
N ALA A 21 23.56 -22.24 -36.63
CA ALA A 21 23.13 -20.85 -36.74
C ALA A 21 21.65 -20.68 -36.32
N LEU A 22 20.77 -21.61 -36.71
CA LEU A 22 19.36 -21.60 -36.30
C LEU A 22 19.22 -21.81 -34.80
N ILE A 23 19.96 -22.73 -34.19
CA ILE A 23 19.94 -22.95 -32.74
C ILE A 23 20.44 -21.69 -32.02
N SER A 24 21.53 -21.07 -32.46
CA SER A 24 22.04 -19.83 -31.87
C SER A 24 21.02 -18.69 -31.97
N LEU A 25 20.34 -18.55 -33.11
CA LEU A 25 19.27 -17.57 -33.28
C LEU A 25 18.10 -17.82 -32.33
N LEU A 26 17.64 -19.07 -32.23
CA LEU A 26 16.57 -19.46 -31.31
C LEU A 26 16.92 -19.18 -29.85
N LEU A 27 18.16 -19.48 -29.45
CA LEU A 27 18.65 -19.18 -28.10
C LEU A 27 18.67 -17.68 -27.82
N LEU A 28 19.13 -16.86 -28.78
CA LEU A 28 19.15 -15.41 -28.64
C LEU A 28 17.74 -14.81 -28.51
N VAL A 29 16.79 -15.26 -29.33
CA VAL A 29 15.38 -14.83 -29.26
C VAL A 29 14.75 -15.24 -27.93
N THR A 30 15.00 -16.48 -27.48
CA THR A 30 14.47 -16.97 -26.21
C THR A 30 15.04 -16.20 -25.02
N TYR A 31 16.34 -15.90 -25.05
CA TYR A 31 17.03 -15.14 -24.01
C TYR A 31 16.50 -13.71 -23.91
N THR A 32 16.41 -13.00 -25.04
CA THR A 32 15.88 -11.63 -25.09
C THR A 32 14.40 -11.58 -24.69
N GLY A 33 13.59 -12.54 -25.14
CA GLY A 33 12.20 -12.68 -24.72
C GLY A 33 12.05 -12.90 -23.21
N SER A 34 12.91 -13.73 -22.62
CA SER A 34 12.89 -14.01 -21.18
C SER A 34 13.27 -12.77 -20.35
N LEU A 35 14.25 -11.97 -20.79
CA LEU A 35 14.60 -10.70 -20.15
C LEU A 35 13.43 -9.70 -20.20
N PHE A 36 12.76 -9.61 -21.34
CA PHE A 36 11.57 -8.77 -21.48
C PHE A 36 10.48 -9.17 -20.49
N VAL A 37 10.12 -10.46 -20.46
CA VAL A 37 9.10 -11.00 -19.54
C VAL A 37 9.48 -10.76 -18.08
N PHE A 38 10.74 -10.99 -17.70
CA PHE A 38 11.22 -10.74 -16.34
C PHE A 38 11.11 -9.26 -15.94
N SER A 39 11.49 -8.34 -16.84
CA SER A 39 11.39 -6.90 -16.58
C SER A 39 9.94 -6.46 -16.37
N HIS A 40 9.01 -6.99 -17.16
CA HIS A 40 7.59 -6.70 -17.07
C HIS A 40 6.99 -7.25 -15.77
N HIS A 41 7.31 -8.49 -15.40
CA HIS A 41 6.88 -9.06 -14.12
C HIS A 41 7.41 -8.29 -12.92
N ARG A 42 8.64 -7.77 -12.99
CA ARG A 42 9.19 -6.94 -11.92
C ARG A 42 8.40 -5.65 -11.74
N GLN A 43 8.05 -4.96 -12.84
CA GLN A 43 7.23 -3.75 -12.79
C GLN A 43 5.84 -4.03 -12.22
N GLN A 44 5.18 -5.09 -12.69
CA GLN A 44 3.88 -5.50 -12.15
C GLN A 44 3.96 -5.85 -10.66
N SER A 45 4.99 -6.57 -10.24
CA SER A 45 5.19 -6.91 -8.82
C SER A 45 5.35 -5.67 -7.94
N HIS A 46 6.09 -4.65 -8.42
CA HIS A 46 6.20 -3.38 -7.71
C HIS A 46 4.84 -2.70 -7.57
N HIS A 47 4.06 -2.61 -8.65
CA HIS A 47 2.71 -2.04 -8.63
C HIS A 47 1.80 -2.76 -7.63
N PHE A 48 1.78 -4.11 -7.65
CA PHE A 48 0.98 -4.89 -6.70
C PHE A 48 1.41 -4.69 -5.24
N LYS A 49 2.72 -4.59 -4.97
CA LYS A 49 3.22 -4.32 -3.62
C LYS A 49 2.77 -2.96 -3.10
N GLU A 50 2.83 -1.94 -3.94
CA GLU A 50 2.40 -0.59 -3.56
C GLU A 50 0.88 -0.56 -3.31
N GLU A 51 0.08 -1.23 -4.15
CA GLU A 51 -1.37 -1.34 -3.97
C GLU A 51 -1.74 -2.09 -2.68
N GLN A 52 -1.07 -3.21 -2.42
CA GLN A 52 -1.26 -3.99 -1.19
C GLN A 52 -0.89 -3.16 0.05
N ASN A 53 0.20 -2.40 -0.02
CA ASN A 53 0.64 -1.54 1.08
C ASN A 53 -0.37 -0.42 1.37
N LEU A 54 -1.00 0.18 0.36
CA LEU A 54 -2.11 1.14 0.57
C LEU A 54 -3.33 0.49 1.22
N ARG A 55 -3.73 -0.71 0.76
CA ARG A 55 -4.85 -1.45 1.37
C ARG A 55 -4.58 -1.78 2.84
N GLN A 56 -3.38 -2.26 3.15
CA GLN A 56 -2.97 -2.55 4.53
C GLN A 56 -2.91 -1.29 5.40
N ALA A 57 -2.48 -0.15 4.85
CA ALA A 57 -2.55 1.14 5.53
C ALA A 57 -3.99 1.52 5.86
N MET A 58 -4.92 1.31 4.92
CA MET A 58 -6.33 1.57 5.13
C MET A 58 -6.93 0.64 6.20
N ASP A 59 -6.66 -0.66 6.14
CA ASP A 59 -7.10 -1.64 7.15
C ASP A 59 -6.58 -1.27 8.55
N ALA A 60 -5.34 -0.75 8.63
CA ALA A 60 -4.77 -0.29 9.89
C ALA A 60 -5.46 0.97 10.41
N ILE A 61 -5.77 1.94 9.55
CA ILE A 61 -6.58 3.11 9.91
C ILE A 61 -7.92 2.65 10.47
N GLU A 62 -8.63 1.80 9.73
CA GLU A 62 -9.93 1.27 10.12
C GLU A 62 -9.86 0.56 11.48
N LYS A 63 -8.86 -0.32 11.66
CA LYS A 63 -8.65 -1.02 12.93
C LYS A 63 -8.45 -0.04 14.10
N ARG A 64 -7.70 1.04 13.91
CA ARG A 64 -7.51 2.06 14.96
C ARG A 64 -8.80 2.78 15.28
N PHE A 65 -9.63 3.10 14.30
CA PHE A 65 -10.96 3.67 14.57
C PHE A 65 -11.88 2.72 15.32
N ARG A 66 -11.81 1.41 15.05
CA ARG A 66 -12.58 0.39 15.79
C ARG A 66 -12.13 0.25 17.25
N GLU A 67 -10.89 0.57 17.56
CA GLU A 67 -10.35 0.55 18.93
C GLU A 67 -10.74 1.83 19.73
N LEU A 68 -11.21 2.89 19.07
CA LEU A 68 -11.70 4.10 19.73
C LEU A 68 -13.12 3.90 20.30
N ASN A 69 -13.47 4.71 21.30
CA ASN A 69 -14.85 4.78 21.75
C ASN A 69 -15.71 5.53 20.72
N GLN A 70 -16.42 4.80 19.87
CA GLN A 70 -17.19 5.35 18.76
C GLN A 70 -18.24 6.40 19.15
N GLN A 71 -18.67 6.44 20.41
CA GLN A 71 -19.65 7.41 20.92
C GLN A 71 -19.05 8.76 21.30
N GLU A 72 -17.73 8.79 21.51
CA GLU A 72 -16.99 9.97 22.01
C GLU A 72 -15.94 10.47 21.02
N ILE A 73 -16.00 10.00 19.76
CA ILE A 73 -15.12 10.52 18.72
C ILE A 73 -15.52 11.97 18.44
N THR A 74 -14.51 12.85 18.38
CA THR A 74 -14.66 14.25 17.94
C THR A 74 -13.73 14.47 16.76
N TYR A 75 -14.25 15.05 15.68
CA TYR A 75 -13.47 15.38 14.49
C TYR A 75 -13.15 16.88 14.45
N HIS A 76 -11.87 17.19 14.24
CA HIS A 76 -11.33 18.55 14.14
C HIS A 76 -10.93 18.81 12.69
N SER A 77 -11.84 19.39 11.91
CA SER A 77 -11.68 19.60 10.46
C SER A 77 -10.45 20.45 10.12
N ALA A 78 -10.22 21.55 10.83
CA ALA A 78 -9.08 22.44 10.65
C ALA A 78 -7.72 21.73 10.84
N GLN A 79 -7.68 20.72 11.71
CA GLN A 79 -6.47 19.95 12.02
C GLN A 79 -6.44 18.61 11.28
N LYS A 80 -7.48 18.21 10.53
CA LYS A 80 -7.63 16.88 9.95
C LYS A 80 -7.33 15.77 10.98
N SER A 81 -7.85 15.93 12.20
CA SER A 81 -7.53 15.05 13.32
C SER A 81 -8.78 14.61 14.07
N PHE A 82 -8.69 13.45 14.69
CA PHE A 82 -9.73 12.87 15.51
C PHE A 82 -9.21 12.73 16.93
N ASN A 83 -10.09 12.88 17.90
CA ASN A 83 -9.82 12.47 19.26
C ASN A 83 -10.95 11.62 19.83
N SER A 84 -10.62 10.82 20.84
CA SER A 84 -11.58 10.04 21.61
C SER A 84 -11.05 9.90 23.03
N ARG A 85 -11.96 9.75 24.00
CA ARG A 85 -11.60 9.35 25.35
C ARG A 85 -11.62 7.83 25.46
N ILE A 86 -10.62 7.27 26.11
CA ILE A 86 -10.51 5.84 26.40
C ILE A 86 -10.05 5.64 27.85
N PRO A 87 -10.41 4.53 28.50
CA PRO A 87 -9.88 4.20 29.81
C PRO A 87 -8.36 3.98 29.74
N ARG A 88 -7.63 4.52 30.71
CA ARG A 88 -6.19 4.26 30.85
C ARG A 88 -5.96 2.83 31.31
N THR A 89 -4.91 2.19 30.81
CA THR A 89 -4.49 0.84 31.22
C THR A 89 -3.80 0.84 32.59
N ASP A 90 -3.09 1.92 32.91
CA ASP A 90 -2.11 1.91 34.01
C ASP A 90 -2.66 2.52 35.31
N PHE A 91 -3.67 3.40 35.21
CA PHE A 91 -4.25 4.13 36.34
C PHE A 91 -5.75 4.34 36.13
N PRO A 92 -6.55 4.45 37.20
CA PRO A 92 -7.95 4.83 37.07
C PRO A 92 -8.08 6.22 36.42
N GLY A 93 -8.91 6.31 35.39
CA GLY A 93 -9.20 7.55 34.67
C GLY A 93 -9.33 7.37 33.16
N MET A 94 -9.77 8.43 32.49
CA MET A 94 -9.84 8.49 31.02
C MET A 94 -8.62 9.24 30.49
N THR A 95 -8.10 8.81 29.33
CA THR A 95 -7.10 9.56 28.56
C THR A 95 -7.68 9.92 27.20
N THR A 96 -7.25 11.06 26.67
CA THR A 96 -7.61 11.47 25.30
C THR A 96 -6.55 10.95 24.36
N VAL A 97 -6.98 10.19 23.35
CA VAL A 97 -6.12 9.68 22.28
C VAL A 97 -6.43 10.38 20.97
N TRP A 98 -5.41 10.52 20.14
CA TRP A 98 -5.49 11.26 18.89
C TRP A 98 -5.16 10.38 17.69
N ILE A 99 -5.85 10.61 16.58
CA ILE A 99 -5.49 10.14 15.24
C ILE A 99 -5.31 11.39 14.37
N ASP A 100 -4.13 11.58 13.79
CA ASP A 100 -3.77 12.83 13.10
C ASP A 100 -3.37 12.59 11.64
N PHE A 101 -4.14 13.11 10.70
CA PHE A 101 -3.84 13.02 9.27
C PHE A 101 -3.45 14.37 8.66
N SER A 102 -3.10 15.38 9.47
CA SER A 102 -2.67 16.70 9.00
C SER A 102 -1.38 16.67 8.17
N GLY A 103 -0.52 15.68 8.42
CA GLY A 103 0.83 15.62 7.84
C GLY A 103 1.87 16.48 8.57
N VAL A 104 1.47 17.26 9.59
CA VAL A 104 2.32 18.26 10.26
C VAL A 104 2.57 17.93 11.74
N ASN A 105 1.56 17.40 12.44
CA ASN A 105 1.63 17.22 13.89
C ASN A 105 2.24 15.86 14.29
N ARG A 106 3.52 15.87 14.68
CA ARG A 106 4.31 14.64 14.89
C ARG A 106 4.39 14.17 16.34
N ASN A 107 4.08 15.03 17.31
CA ASN A 107 4.61 14.87 18.65
C ASN A 107 3.63 15.19 19.80
N ARG A 108 2.33 15.06 19.55
CA ARG A 108 1.35 15.09 20.64
C ARG A 108 1.46 13.78 21.43
N LEU A 109 1.54 13.91 22.75
CA LEU A 109 1.36 12.79 23.69
C LEU A 109 0.01 12.13 23.39
N ASN A 110 -0.02 10.80 23.43
CA ASN A 110 -1.22 9.97 23.17
C ASN A 110 -1.76 10.00 21.73
N THR A 111 -0.98 10.43 20.74
CA THR A 111 -1.33 10.18 19.34
C THR A 111 -1.09 8.72 18.99
N TRP A 112 -2.14 7.97 18.68
CA TRP A 112 -2.03 6.55 18.35
C TRP A 112 -1.59 6.31 16.93
N LEU A 113 -2.04 7.15 16.00
CA LEU A 113 -1.79 7.02 14.59
C LEU A 113 -1.59 8.41 14.00
N TYR A 114 -0.55 8.60 13.21
CA TYR A 114 -0.36 9.85 12.49
C TYR A 114 0.30 9.69 11.13
N PHE A 115 -0.03 10.60 10.23
CA PHE A 115 0.61 10.71 8.92
C PHE A 115 1.77 11.70 8.97
N ASP A 116 2.94 11.28 8.50
CA ASP A 116 4.10 12.13 8.30
C ASP A 116 4.28 12.41 6.80
N ARG A 117 3.85 13.60 6.36
CA ARG A 117 3.85 13.99 4.95
C ARG A 117 5.27 14.08 4.37
N THR A 118 6.26 14.49 5.16
CA THR A 118 7.64 14.63 4.67
C THR A 118 8.24 13.29 4.28
N SER A 119 8.01 12.25 5.09
CA SER A 119 8.50 10.91 4.77
C SER A 119 7.50 10.11 3.91
N GLY A 120 6.24 10.53 3.85
CA GLY A 120 5.15 9.81 3.19
C GLY A 120 4.83 8.50 3.92
N THR A 121 4.83 8.55 5.26
CA THR A 121 4.65 7.36 6.11
C THR A 121 3.48 7.50 7.05
N LEU A 122 2.78 6.38 7.27
CA LEU A 122 1.79 6.24 8.33
C LEU A 122 2.48 5.60 9.52
N ARG A 123 2.38 6.23 10.69
CA ARG A 123 3.16 5.87 11.88
C ARG A 123 2.25 5.69 13.07
N VAL A 124 2.61 4.76 13.94
CA VAL A 124 1.99 4.60 15.26
C VAL A 124 2.94 5.18 16.29
N ASN A 125 2.39 5.96 17.22
CA ASN A 125 3.11 6.38 18.41
C ASN A 125 2.53 5.62 19.62
N LYS A 126 3.23 4.54 20.00
CA LYS A 126 2.93 3.76 21.19
C LYS A 126 4.10 3.96 22.15
N ASN A 127 3.83 4.43 23.37
CA ASN A 127 4.85 4.65 24.40
C ASN A 127 5.99 5.61 23.95
N ASN A 128 5.69 6.65 23.18
CA ASN A 128 6.68 7.56 22.59
C ASN A 128 7.62 6.92 21.55
N GLU A 129 7.33 5.72 21.07
CA GLU A 129 8.04 5.11 19.94
C GLU A 129 7.28 5.33 18.64
N HIS A 130 7.91 6.04 17.70
CA HIS A 130 7.34 6.41 16.40
C HIS A 130 7.60 5.34 15.33
N ASN A 131 6.89 4.23 15.44
CA ASN A 131 7.03 3.09 14.53
C ASN A 131 6.37 3.36 13.18
N VAL A 132 7.12 3.14 12.10
CA VAL A 132 6.59 3.23 10.73
C VAL A 132 5.76 1.98 10.47
N LEU A 133 4.46 2.18 10.20
CA LEU A 133 3.59 1.09 9.76
C LEU A 133 3.68 0.88 8.25
N TYR A 134 3.55 1.98 7.49
CA TYR A 134 3.48 1.95 6.03
C TYR A 134 4.19 3.13 5.41
N THR A 135 4.63 2.97 4.17
CA THR A 135 5.39 3.97 3.40
C THR A 135 4.75 4.24 2.05
N GLY A 136 5.21 5.25 1.31
CA GLY A 136 4.73 5.50 -0.05
C GLY A 136 3.34 6.14 -0.12
N ILE A 137 2.87 6.72 0.99
CA ILE A 137 1.64 7.51 1.03
C ILE A 137 2.00 8.96 0.67
N GLU A 138 1.32 9.52 -0.31
CA GLU A 138 1.50 10.90 -0.74
C GLU A 138 0.64 11.86 0.07
N ASP A 139 -0.65 11.55 0.21
CA ASP A 139 -1.56 12.34 1.03
C ASP A 139 -2.68 11.50 1.62
N ILE A 140 -3.31 12.05 2.66
CA ILE A 140 -4.53 11.53 3.25
C ILE A 140 -5.57 12.65 3.22
N LEU A 141 -6.63 12.42 2.44
CA LEU A 141 -7.74 13.33 2.33
C LEU A 141 -8.86 12.87 3.27
N ILE A 142 -9.48 13.84 3.92
CA ILE A 142 -10.66 13.60 4.76
C ILE A 142 -11.76 14.49 4.22
N LYS A 143 -12.89 13.90 3.87
CA LYS A 143 -14.07 14.59 3.39
C LYS A 143 -15.25 14.22 4.26
N GLU A 144 -15.93 15.24 4.77
CA GLU A 144 -17.17 15.07 5.50
C GLU A 144 -18.32 14.98 4.49
N VAL A 145 -18.87 13.77 4.33
CA VAL A 145 -19.97 13.51 3.37
C VAL A 145 -21.31 13.94 3.97
N ILE A 146 -21.50 13.66 5.26
CA ILE A 146 -22.64 14.13 6.04
C ILE A 146 -22.09 14.67 7.36
N SER A 147 -22.38 15.93 7.65
CA SER A 147 -21.77 16.56 8.81
C SER A 147 -22.12 15.87 10.12
N GLY A 148 -21.12 15.62 10.95
CA GLY A 148 -21.25 14.92 12.24
C GLY A 148 -21.58 13.42 12.16
N LYS A 149 -21.68 12.84 10.95
CA LYS A 149 -22.23 11.49 10.77
C LYS A 149 -21.44 10.57 9.83
N LEU A 150 -20.88 11.13 8.75
CA LEU A 150 -20.25 10.32 7.71
C LEU A 150 -18.99 11.02 7.21
N ILE A 151 -17.87 10.35 7.39
CA ILE A 151 -16.56 10.81 6.92
C ILE A 151 -16.02 9.80 5.93
N GLU A 152 -15.47 10.31 4.84
CA GLU A 152 -14.72 9.57 3.85
C GLU A 152 -13.23 9.90 4.03
N ILE A 153 -12.41 8.87 4.18
CA ILE A 153 -10.96 8.98 4.27
C ILE A 153 -10.39 8.35 3.00
N THR A 154 -9.61 9.13 2.25
CA THR A 154 -8.96 8.69 1.02
C THR A 154 -7.45 8.72 1.17
N LEU A 155 -6.80 7.60 0.89
CA LEU A 155 -5.36 7.42 0.85
C LEU A 155 -4.87 7.52 -0.59
N ILE A 156 -3.91 8.40 -0.83
CA ILE A 156 -3.26 8.60 -2.14
C ILE A 156 -1.84 8.05 -2.05
N GLY A 157 -1.47 7.16 -2.98
CA GLY A 157 -0.11 6.61 -3.08
C GLY A 157 0.78 7.43 -3.99
N ARG A 158 2.06 7.58 -3.64
CA ARG A 158 3.03 8.42 -4.39
C ARG A 158 3.34 7.94 -5.82
N ARG A 159 3.13 6.65 -6.10
CA ARG A 159 3.60 5.98 -7.33
C ARG A 159 2.51 5.23 -8.07
N ILE A 160 1.27 5.33 -7.60
CA ILE A 160 0.11 4.70 -8.20
C ILE A 160 -0.94 5.76 -8.41
N ASP A 161 -1.49 5.86 -9.62
CA ASP A 161 -2.65 6.71 -9.94
C ASP A 161 -3.97 6.16 -9.34
N ARG A 162 -3.88 5.27 -8.34
CA ARG A 162 -5.02 4.66 -7.67
C ARG A 162 -5.13 5.18 -6.25
N GLU A 163 -6.32 5.65 -5.95
CA GLU A 163 -6.72 6.03 -4.60
C GLU A 163 -7.37 4.84 -3.90
N GLN A 164 -7.20 4.74 -2.58
CA GLN A 164 -7.98 3.83 -1.74
C GLN A 164 -8.87 4.65 -0.83
N THR A 165 -10.17 4.36 -0.84
CA THR A 165 -11.18 5.12 -0.10
C THR A 165 -11.85 4.25 0.95
N LEU A 166 -11.98 4.79 2.16
CA LEU A 166 -12.70 4.18 3.26
C LEU A 166 -13.79 5.14 3.73
N THR A 167 -15.02 4.66 3.73
CA THR A 167 -16.15 5.40 4.26
C THR A 167 -16.41 4.95 5.69
N LEU A 168 -16.18 5.86 6.64
CA LEU A 168 -16.44 5.62 8.06
C LEU A 168 -17.75 6.30 8.47
N LYS A 169 -18.71 5.47 8.89
CA LYS A 169 -19.92 5.96 9.55
C LYS A 169 -19.62 6.17 11.03
N LEU A 170 -19.41 7.42 11.41
CA LEU A 170 -19.04 7.82 12.77
C LEU A 170 -20.15 8.69 13.34
N SER A 171 -20.60 8.43 14.55
CA SER A 171 -21.45 9.38 15.28
C SER A 171 -20.53 10.28 16.09
N TYR A 172 -20.23 11.49 15.60
CA TYR A 172 -19.29 12.39 16.26
C TYR A 172 -19.88 13.80 16.43
N ARG A 173 -19.29 14.56 17.35
CA ARG A 173 -19.59 15.99 17.48
C ARG A 173 -18.62 16.79 16.61
N CYS A 174 -19.14 17.76 15.88
CA CYS A 174 -18.33 18.76 15.19
C CYS A 174 -18.03 19.90 16.17
N ASP A 175 -16.75 20.23 16.35
CA ASP A 175 -16.35 21.47 16.99
C ASP A 175 -16.18 22.52 15.88
N ASP A 176 -17.22 23.35 15.68
CA ASP A 176 -17.14 24.54 14.82
C ASP A 176 -16.31 25.60 15.58
N SER A 177 -15.01 25.65 15.30
CA SER A 177 -14.10 26.68 15.83
C SER A 177 -13.38 27.42 14.72
#